data_AF-A0A538B4J8-F1
#
_entry.id   AF-A0A538B4J8-F1
#
_cell.length_a   1.000
_cell.length_b   1.000
_cell.length_c   1.000
_cell.angle_alpha   90.00
_cell.angle_beta   90.00
_cell.angle_gamma   90.00
#
_symmetry.space_group_name_H-M   'P 1'
#
loop_
_entity.id
_entity.type
_entity.pdbx_description
1 polymer ?
#
loop_
_entity_poly.entity_id
_entity_poly.type
_entity_poly.pdbx_seq_one_letter_code
_entity_poly.pdbx_strand_id
1 'polypeptide(L)'
;MTFLPTMIQPEEYEWLQSGRIAAIFPSPGFGSDDTVDLRGSPNIGIREGDGLYFEALWFNHRMPPLDDAMVREALMFAIDRQSVIDSFIRRWNPRAEVLNCGFVAVASLGPWCRIHSFDRFVFDPQRARAILDQDGYNCSGTFCSKHGR
;
A
#
# COMPACT_ATOMS: atom_id res chain seq x y z
N MET A 1 -33.97 -9.62 -2.99
CA MET A 1 -32.52 -9.77 -2.74
C MET A 1 -32.31 -9.71 -1.24
N THR A 2 -31.69 -10.73 -0.65
CA THR A 2 -31.48 -10.81 0.81
C THR A 2 -30.01 -10.55 1.09
N PHE A 3 -29.72 -9.60 1.98
CA PHE A 3 -28.36 -9.34 2.44
C PHE A 3 -28.08 -10.18 3.68
N LEU A 4 -26.97 -10.91 3.69
CA LEU A 4 -26.51 -11.69 4.82
C LEU A 4 -25.21 -11.06 5.34
N PRO A 5 -25.25 -10.26 6.41
CA PRO A 5 -24.05 -9.62 6.94
C PRO A 5 -23.20 -10.63 7.72
N THR A 6 -21.89 -10.61 7.50
CA THR A 6 -20.90 -11.29 8.33
C THR A 6 -19.62 -10.45 8.34
N MET A 7 -18.78 -10.67 9.35
CA MET A 7 -17.42 -10.11 9.44
C MET A 7 -16.36 -11.22 9.31
N ILE A 8 -16.79 -12.46 9.05
CA ILE A 8 -15.96 -13.65 9.01
C ILE A 8 -15.74 -14.01 7.54
N GLN A 9 -14.62 -13.56 6.97
CA GLN A 9 -14.33 -13.74 5.54
C GLN A 9 -14.37 -15.21 5.06
N PRO A 10 -13.91 -16.22 5.82
CA PRO A 10 -14.05 -17.61 5.41
C PRO A 10 -15.52 -18.07 5.21
N GLU A 11 -16.45 -17.53 6.01
CA GLU A 11 -17.88 -17.84 5.91
C GLU A 11 -18.48 -17.27 4.62
N GLU A 12 -18.06 -16.07 4.22
CA GLU A 12 -18.48 -15.47 2.95
C GLU A 12 -18.11 -16.36 1.76
N TYR A 13 -16.90 -16.92 1.77
CA TYR A 13 -16.43 -17.81 0.71
C TYR A 13 -17.18 -19.14 0.69
N GLU A 14 -17.44 -19.74 1.85
CA GLU A 14 -18.28 -20.94 1.95
C GLU A 14 -19.69 -20.67 1.40
N TRP A 15 -20.29 -19.53 1.77
CA TRP A 15 -21.63 -19.17 1.31
C TRP A 15 -21.67 -18.95 -0.20
N LEU A 16 -20.61 -18.37 -0.78
CA LEU A 16 -20.50 -18.19 -2.22
C LEU A 16 -20.34 -19.54 -2.94
N GLN A 17 -19.49 -20.43 -2.42
CA GLN A 17 -19.26 -21.75 -2.99
C GLN A 17 -20.50 -22.66 -2.89
N SER A 18 -21.24 -22.59 -1.79
CA SER A 18 -22.49 -23.32 -1.59
C SER A 18 -23.69 -22.73 -2.32
N GLY A 19 -23.56 -21.54 -2.92
CA GLY A 19 -24.65 -20.83 -3.59
C GLY A 19 -25.67 -20.18 -2.63
N ARG A 20 -25.35 -20.11 -1.33
CA ARG A 20 -26.16 -19.39 -0.33
C ARG A 20 -26.18 -17.88 -0.59
N ILE A 21 -25.09 -17.33 -1.13
CA ILE A 21 -25.03 -15.96 -1.66
C ILE A 21 -24.60 -15.97 -3.12
N ALA A 22 -24.97 -14.93 -3.86
CA ALA A 22 -24.64 -14.78 -5.27
C ALA A 22 -23.40 -13.90 -5.54
N ALA A 23 -22.99 -13.08 -4.56
CA ALA A 23 -21.88 -12.13 -4.72
C ALA A 23 -21.33 -11.68 -3.37
N ILE A 24 -20.04 -11.30 -3.36
CA ILE A 24 -19.33 -10.65 -2.25
C ILE A 24 -18.77 -9.32 -2.77
N PHE A 25 -19.03 -8.22 -2.05
CA PHE A 25 -18.44 -6.91 -2.35
C PHE A 25 -18.48 -6.00 -1.10
N PRO A 26 -17.38 -5.31 -0.74
CA PRO A 26 -16.02 -5.49 -1.26
C PRO A 26 -15.43 -6.83 -0.77
N SER A 27 -14.51 -7.42 -1.53
CA SER A 27 -13.73 -8.58 -1.07
C SER A 27 -12.31 -8.11 -0.79
N PRO A 28 -11.77 -8.30 0.42
CA PRO A 28 -10.33 -8.17 0.65
C PRO A 28 -9.66 -9.15 -0.32
N GLY A 29 -8.71 -8.69 -1.12
CA GLY A 29 -8.20 -9.43 -2.29
C GLY A 29 -7.93 -10.91 -2.03
N PHE A 30 -7.98 -11.74 -3.07
CA PHE A 30 -7.72 -13.19 -2.99
C PHE A 30 -6.20 -13.45 -2.93
N GLY A 31 -5.66 -14.12 -1.90
CA GLY A 31 -4.24 -14.51 -1.88
C GLY A 31 -3.40 -14.36 -0.59
N SER A 32 -3.95 -14.41 0.63
CA SER A 32 -3.11 -14.72 1.81
C SER A 32 -3.01 -16.22 1.85
N ASP A 33 -1.96 -16.71 2.49
CA ASP A 33 -1.80 -18.14 2.77
C ASP A 33 -3.03 -18.74 3.50
N ASP A 34 -3.92 -17.89 4.04
CA ASP A 34 -5.18 -18.24 4.70
C ASP A 34 -6.46 -18.04 3.86
N THR A 35 -6.36 -17.62 2.59
CA THR A 35 -7.54 -17.45 1.70
C THR A 35 -7.73 -18.64 0.77
N VAL A 36 -8.98 -19.07 0.62
CA VAL A 36 -9.40 -20.02 -0.41
C VAL A 36 -9.16 -19.39 -1.78
N ASP A 37 -8.34 -20.01 -2.63
CA ASP A 37 -8.17 -19.56 -4.01
C ASP A 37 -9.45 -19.85 -4.82
N LEU A 38 -10.28 -18.82 -5.00
CA LEU A 38 -11.50 -18.92 -5.79
C LEU A 38 -11.25 -18.88 -7.30
N ARG A 39 -10.03 -18.55 -7.77
CA ARG A 39 -9.71 -18.44 -9.21
C ARG A 39 -9.88 -19.76 -9.96
N GLY A 40 -9.74 -20.89 -9.26
CA GLY A 40 -9.94 -22.24 -9.80
C GLY A 40 -11.38 -22.77 -9.74
N SER A 41 -12.34 -22.02 -9.16
CA SER A 41 -13.70 -22.51 -8.96
C SER A 41 -14.53 -22.45 -10.26
N PRO A 42 -15.14 -23.56 -10.74
CA PRO A 42 -15.78 -23.62 -12.05
C PRO A 42 -17.02 -22.74 -12.19
N ASN A 43 -17.66 -22.37 -11.07
CA ASN A 43 -18.93 -21.63 -11.04
C ASN A 43 -18.79 -20.21 -10.47
N ILE A 44 -17.56 -19.74 -10.19
CA ILE A 44 -17.32 -18.43 -9.57
C ILE A 44 -16.54 -17.56 -10.55
N GLY A 45 -17.13 -16.41 -10.90
CA GLY A 45 -16.47 -15.39 -11.71
C GLY A 45 -15.83 -14.31 -10.83
N ILE A 46 -14.57 -14.01 -11.06
CA ILE A 46 -13.87 -12.90 -10.40
C ILE A 46 -13.87 -11.68 -11.33
N ARG A 47 -14.15 -10.50 -10.76
CA ARG A 47 -14.07 -9.21 -11.42
C ARG A 47 -13.18 -8.30 -10.59
N GLU A 48 -12.03 -7.97 -11.16
CA GLU A 48 -11.06 -7.04 -10.57
C GLU A 48 -11.26 -5.66 -11.19
N GLY A 49 -11.07 -4.61 -10.40
CA GLY A 49 -11.08 -3.23 -10.86
C GLY A 49 -10.25 -2.34 -9.96
N ASP A 50 -9.70 -1.28 -10.53
CA ASP A 50 -8.94 -0.29 -9.78
C ASP A 50 -9.92 0.49 -8.89
N GLY A 51 -9.85 0.23 -7.57
CA GLY A 51 -10.65 0.92 -6.58
C GLY A 51 -10.08 2.29 -6.20
N LEU A 52 -10.76 2.96 -5.27
CA LEU A 52 -10.23 4.15 -4.57
C LEU A 52 -9.36 3.77 -3.36
N TYR A 53 -9.08 2.47 -3.19
CA TYR A 53 -8.29 1.98 -2.07
C TYR A 53 -6.80 2.07 -2.37
N PHE A 54 -6.06 2.70 -1.46
CA PHE A 54 -4.61 2.70 -1.46
C PHE A 54 -4.14 2.74 -0.01
N GLU A 55 -2.92 2.26 0.20
CA GLU A 55 -2.24 2.35 1.48
C GLU A 55 -1.17 3.44 1.43
N ALA A 56 -0.98 4.11 2.56
CA ALA A 56 0.04 5.14 2.71
C ALA A 56 0.61 5.15 4.13
N LEU A 57 1.87 5.58 4.25
CA LEU A 57 2.45 5.93 5.54
C LEU A 57 2.08 7.38 5.86
N TRP A 58 1.31 7.55 6.93
CA TRP A 58 0.86 8.85 7.40
C TRP A 58 1.78 9.36 8.50
N PHE A 59 2.50 10.45 8.23
CA PHE A 59 3.40 11.02 9.21
C PHE A 59 2.66 11.92 10.20
N ASN A 60 2.88 11.71 11.50
CA ASN A 60 2.44 12.65 12.52
C ASN A 60 3.47 13.78 12.67
N HIS A 61 3.20 14.92 12.04
CA HIS A 61 4.11 16.08 12.01
C HIS A 61 4.27 16.80 13.37
N ARG A 62 3.66 16.30 14.44
CA ARG A 62 3.77 16.87 15.80
C ARG A 62 4.62 16.03 16.74
N MET A 63 5.03 14.84 16.31
CA MET A 63 5.72 13.87 17.16
C MET A 63 7.15 13.67 16.66
N PRO A 64 8.17 13.84 17.52
CA PRO A 64 9.53 13.47 17.19
C PRO A 64 9.65 11.99 16.78
N PRO A 65 10.49 11.65 15.79
CA PRO A 65 11.31 12.56 14.97
C PRO A 65 10.59 13.07 13.70
N LEU A 66 9.30 12.76 13.53
CA LEU A 66 8.54 13.09 12.31
C LEU A 66 8.04 14.54 12.27
N ASP A 67 8.24 15.33 13.33
CA ASP A 67 8.06 16.78 13.33
C ASP A 67 9.09 17.49 12.45
N ASP A 68 10.29 16.93 12.31
CA ASP A 68 11.32 17.40 11.39
C ASP A 68 10.99 17.06 9.92
N ALA A 69 10.95 18.10 9.05
CA ALA A 69 10.67 17.92 7.64
C ALA A 69 11.76 17.15 6.90
N MET A 70 13.02 17.30 7.31
CA MET A 70 14.16 16.61 6.68
C MET A 70 14.14 15.12 6.99
N VAL A 71 13.68 14.73 8.19
CA VAL A 71 13.44 13.32 8.53
C VAL A 71 12.37 12.72 7.63
N ARG A 72 11.25 13.42 7.42
CA ARG A 72 10.18 12.92 6.53
C ARG A 72 10.67 12.81 5.08
N GLU A 73 11.44 13.78 4.59
CA GLU A 73 12.00 13.72 3.24
C GLU A 73 13.00 12.56 3.09
N ALA A 74 13.89 12.36 4.06
CA ALA A 74 14.81 11.23 4.08
C ALA A 74 14.06 9.88 4.07
N LEU A 75 12.98 9.75 4.84
CA LEU A 75 12.13 8.55 4.85
C LEU A 75 11.54 8.25 3.46
N MET A 76 11.15 9.27 2.69
CA MET A 76 10.61 9.07 1.34
C MET A 76 11.63 8.45 0.37
N PHE A 77 12.94 8.72 0.55
CA PHE A 77 14.02 8.09 -0.22
C PHE A 77 14.48 6.74 0.37
N ALA A 78 14.23 6.49 1.65
CA ALA A 78 14.66 5.27 2.34
C ALA A 78 13.72 4.07 2.13
N ILE A 79 12.50 4.28 1.61
CA ILE A 79 11.51 3.21 1.44
C ILE A 79 11.56 2.65 0.02
N ASP A 80 11.92 1.37 -0.11
CA ASP A 80 11.81 0.64 -1.36
C ASP A 80 10.35 0.23 -1.62
N ARG A 81 9.59 1.15 -2.22
CA ARG A 81 8.18 0.91 -2.59
C ARG A 81 8.03 -0.23 -3.59
N GLN A 82 9.01 -0.45 -4.47
CA GLN A 82 8.95 -1.52 -5.45
C GLN A 82 9.08 -2.89 -4.77
N SER A 83 10.02 -3.02 -3.82
CA SER A 83 10.15 -4.25 -3.03
C SER A 83 8.90 -4.57 -2.20
N VAL A 84 8.18 -3.56 -1.68
CA VAL A 84 6.87 -3.77 -1.02
C VAL A 84 5.83 -4.30 -2.01
N ILE A 85 5.74 -3.72 -3.20
CA ILE A 85 4.84 -4.22 -4.26
C ILE A 85 5.18 -5.68 -4.60
N ASP A 86 6.46 -5.96 -4.82
CA ASP A 86 6.94 -7.28 -5.27
C ASP A 86 6.77 -8.36 -4.22
N SER A 87 7.11 -8.04 -2.97
CA SER A 87 7.13 -9.01 -1.87
C SER A 87 5.75 -9.28 -1.31
N PHE A 88 4.84 -8.31 -1.36
CA PHE A 88 3.54 -8.39 -0.70
C PHE A 88 2.37 -8.22 -1.67
N ILE A 89 2.26 -7.07 -2.35
CA ILE A 89 1.05 -6.73 -3.12
C ILE A 89 0.85 -7.61 -4.36
N ARG A 90 1.93 -7.99 -5.06
CA ARG A 90 1.86 -8.80 -6.28
C ARG A 90 1.33 -10.22 -6.07
N ARG A 91 1.34 -10.73 -4.83
CA ARG A 91 0.68 -12.01 -4.49
C ARG A 91 -0.84 -11.93 -4.72
N TRP A 92 -1.41 -10.74 -4.58
CA TRP A 92 -2.85 -10.48 -4.66
C TRP A 92 -3.24 -9.89 -6.01
N ASN A 93 -2.47 -8.89 -6.46
CA ASN A 93 -2.65 -8.21 -7.73
C ASN A 93 -1.34 -8.28 -8.53
N PRO A 94 -1.18 -9.27 -9.43
CA PRO A 94 0.02 -9.42 -10.24
C PRO A 94 0.35 -8.22 -11.12
N ARG A 95 -0.65 -7.36 -11.41
CA ARG A 95 -0.51 -6.13 -12.20
C ARG A 95 -0.27 -4.90 -11.34
N ALA A 96 -0.06 -5.05 -10.03
CA ALA A 96 0.22 -3.92 -9.15
C ALA A 96 1.52 -3.22 -9.51
N GLU A 97 1.45 -1.90 -9.52
CA GLU A 97 2.55 -0.99 -9.78
C GLU A 97 2.65 0.02 -8.63
N VAL A 98 3.82 0.65 -8.48
CA VAL A 98 4.01 1.71 -7.49
C VAL A 98 3.06 2.87 -7.81
N LEU A 99 2.23 3.23 -6.83
CA LEU A 99 1.32 4.37 -6.95
C LEU A 99 2.12 5.68 -6.91
N ASN A 100 2.43 6.22 -8.09
CA ASN A 100 3.05 7.54 -8.27
C ASN A 100 2.00 8.63 -8.56
N CYS A 101 0.89 8.58 -7.83
CA CYS A 101 -0.20 9.54 -7.90
C CYS A 101 -0.35 10.28 -6.56
N GLY A 102 -0.84 11.51 -6.59
CA GLY A 102 -1.27 12.21 -5.37
C GLY A 102 -2.59 11.64 -4.81
N PHE A 103 -2.87 11.94 -3.54
CA PHE A 103 -4.06 11.46 -2.80
C PHE A 103 -5.40 11.61 -3.55
N VAL A 104 -5.60 12.73 -4.26
CA VAL A 104 -6.82 13.00 -5.05
C VAL A 104 -6.68 12.68 -6.54
N ALA A 105 -5.48 12.27 -6.97
CA ALA A 105 -5.15 12.05 -8.38
C ALA A 105 -5.19 10.56 -8.73
N VAL A 106 -6.00 9.72 -8.07
CA VAL A 106 -6.09 8.30 -8.42
C VAL A 106 -6.63 8.11 -9.84
N ALA A 107 -6.12 7.10 -10.55
CA ALA A 107 -6.36 6.92 -11.99
C ALA A 107 -7.84 6.75 -12.37
N SER A 108 -8.68 6.33 -11.42
CA SER A 108 -10.13 6.13 -11.59
C SER A 108 -10.96 7.41 -11.46
N LEU A 109 -10.42 8.49 -10.87
CA LEU A 109 -11.15 9.76 -10.69
C LEU A 109 -10.87 10.79 -11.78
N GLY A 110 -9.80 10.65 -12.55
CA GLY A 110 -9.48 11.57 -13.64
C GLY A 110 -8.08 11.37 -14.22
N PRO A 111 -7.69 12.21 -15.20
CA PRO A 111 -6.42 12.05 -15.90
C PRO A 111 -5.21 12.53 -15.09
N TRP A 112 -5.40 13.08 -13.89
CA TRP A 112 -4.37 13.80 -13.14
C TRP A 112 -3.09 13.00 -12.89
N CYS A 113 -3.17 11.71 -12.56
CA CYS A 113 -1.96 10.90 -12.40
C CYS A 113 -1.15 10.76 -13.69
N ARG A 114 -1.82 10.72 -14.84
CA ARG A 114 -1.14 10.54 -16.13
C ARG A 114 -0.44 11.82 -16.60
N ILE A 115 -0.94 12.98 -16.17
CA ILE A 115 -0.38 14.29 -16.55
C ILE A 115 0.61 14.84 -15.52
N HIS A 116 0.52 14.39 -14.26
CA HIS A 116 1.41 14.79 -13.17
C HIS A 116 1.82 13.57 -12.36
N SER A 117 2.99 13.03 -12.68
CA SER A 117 3.62 11.96 -11.91
C SER A 117 4.15 12.49 -10.58
N PHE A 118 3.93 11.74 -9.51
CA PHE A 118 4.53 11.94 -8.18
C PHE A 118 5.71 10.99 -7.98
N ASP A 119 6.59 10.90 -8.97
CA ASP A 119 7.72 9.96 -9.08
C ASP A 119 9.06 10.54 -8.60
N ARG A 120 9.05 11.75 -8.02
CA ARG A 120 10.24 12.42 -7.49
C ARG A 120 11.03 11.56 -6.49
N PHE A 121 10.34 10.79 -5.66
CA PHE A 121 10.95 9.99 -4.59
C PHE A 121 11.19 8.57 -5.09
N VAL A 122 12.43 8.33 -5.51
CA VAL A 122 12.94 7.00 -5.88
C VAL A 122 13.71 6.40 -4.69
N PHE A 123 13.78 5.08 -4.60
CA PHE A 123 14.54 4.43 -3.54
C PHE A 123 16.03 4.76 -3.66
N ASP A 124 16.54 5.52 -2.71
CA ASP A 124 17.93 5.97 -2.62
C ASP A 124 18.34 6.17 -1.15
N PRO A 125 18.76 5.08 -0.46
CA PRO A 125 19.19 5.14 0.93
C PRO A 125 20.41 6.05 1.16
N GLN A 126 21.25 6.25 0.13
CA GLN A 126 22.42 7.12 0.25
C GLN A 126 22.00 8.58 0.30
N ARG A 127 21.04 8.98 -0.54
CA ARG A 127 20.41 10.30 -0.49
C ARG A 127 19.65 10.52 0.82
N ALA A 128 18.92 9.52 1.30
CA ALA A 128 18.24 9.61 2.60
C ALA A 128 19.24 9.94 3.73
N ARG A 129 20.37 9.24 3.76
CA ARG A 129 21.46 9.49 4.72
C ARG A 129 22.07 10.88 4.54
N ALA A 130 22.36 11.30 3.30
CA ALA A 130 22.91 12.61 3.02
C ALA A 130 21.99 13.75 3.48
N ILE A 131 20.67 13.61 3.34
CA ILE A 131 19.69 14.58 3.84
C ILE A 131 19.79 14.71 5.37
N LEU A 132 19.83 13.58 6.07
CA LEU A 132 19.95 13.57 7.54
C LEU A 132 21.29 14.14 8.01
N ASP A 133 22.39 13.77 7.37
CA ASP A 133 23.73 14.28 7.71
C ASP A 133 23.81 15.81 7.50
N GLN A 134 23.24 16.33 6.42
CA GLN A 134 23.16 17.77 6.14
C GLN A 134 22.31 18.52 7.18
N ASP A 135 21.29 17.86 7.71
CA ASP A 135 20.42 18.40 8.76
C ASP A 135 21.01 18.23 10.18
N GLY A 136 22.24 17.71 10.29
CA GLY A 136 22.98 17.61 11.55
C GLY A 136 22.70 16.36 12.37
N TYR A 137 22.07 15.34 11.78
CA TYR A 137 22.09 14.00 12.35
C TYR A 137 23.48 13.38 12.18
N ASN A 138 23.95 12.71 13.22
CA ASN A 138 25.11 11.83 13.13
C ASN A 138 24.64 10.41 12.82
N CYS A 139 24.86 9.96 11.59
CA CYS A 139 24.55 8.61 11.13
C CYS A 139 25.75 7.63 11.16
N SER A 140 26.85 7.94 11.87
CA SER A 140 28.04 7.06 11.91
C SER A 140 27.81 5.74 12.65
N GLY A 141 26.79 5.66 13.50
CA GLY A 141 26.36 4.45 14.18
C GLY A 141 25.24 3.69 13.44
N THR A 142 24.70 2.66 14.07
CA THR A 142 23.53 1.91 13.57
C THR A 142 22.29 2.79 13.45
N PHE A 143 22.13 3.75 14.38
CA PHE A 143 21.04 4.72 14.39
C PHE A 143 21.60 6.11 14.15
N CYS A 144 20.91 6.90 13.32
CA CYS A 144 21.15 8.32 13.21
C CYS A 144 20.65 9.03 14.47
N SER A 145 21.39 10.01 14.98
CA SER A 145 20.97 10.79 16.14
C SER A 145 21.31 12.27 16.02
N LYS A 146 20.47 13.15 16.56
CA LYS A 146 20.64 14.60 16.59
C LYS A 146 20.39 15.08 18.02
N HIS A 147 21.38 15.74 18.62
CA HIS A 147 21.33 16.20 20.01
C HIS A 147 21.03 15.09 21.04
N GLY A 148 21.54 13.87 20.80
CA GLY A 148 21.36 12.72 21.71
C GLY A 148 19.98 12.07 21.65
N ARG A 149 19.20 12.34 20.59
CA ARG A 149 17.92 11.69 20.27
C ARG A 149 17.97 11.05 18.89
#